data_AF-A0A7C7LR19-F1
#
_entry.id   AF-A0A7C7LR19-F1
#
_cell.length_a   1.000
_cell.length_b   1.000
_cell.length_c   1.000
_cell.angle_alpha   90.00
_cell.angle_beta   90.00
_cell.angle_gamma   90.00
#
_symmetry.space_group_name_H-M   'P 1'
#
loop_
_entity.id
_entity.type
_entity.pdbx_description
1 polymer ?
#
loop_
_entity_poly.entity_id
_entity_poly.type
_entity_poly.pdbx_seq_one_letter_code
_entity_poly.pdbx_strand_id
1 'polypeptide(L)'
;MASHATGDGGIPPRDAAERGLKRVMTLGGAYGTRNHTVKNLRDHKGKRVLVETLPFSPEEAAAAEEAGIDTMKVRFDPNQPAPAAAIRQAAP
;
A
#
# COMPACT_ATOMS: atom_id res chain seq x y z
N MET A 1 -9.32 -26.44 -8.40
CA MET A 1 -10.28 -25.52 -7.74
C MET A 1 -9.48 -24.36 -7.19
N ALA A 2 -9.43 -23.22 -7.89
CA ALA A 2 -8.77 -22.02 -7.37
C ALA A 2 -9.57 -21.56 -6.13
N SER A 3 -8.91 -21.45 -4.99
CA SER A 3 -9.59 -21.07 -3.75
C SER A 3 -9.99 -19.59 -3.83
N HIS A 4 -11.26 -19.28 -3.57
CA HIS A 4 -11.75 -17.90 -3.45
C HIS A 4 -11.15 -17.14 -2.24
N ALA A 5 -10.29 -17.80 -1.46
CA ALA A 5 -9.54 -17.17 -0.39
C ALA A 5 -8.31 -16.38 -0.90
N THR A 6 -7.80 -16.70 -2.09
CA THR A 6 -6.49 -16.21 -2.56
C THR A 6 -6.57 -15.06 -3.58
N GLY A 7 -7.75 -14.70 -4.09
CA GLY A 7 -7.85 -13.66 -5.12
C GLY A 7 -7.71 -14.24 -6.52
N ASP A 8 -8.85 -14.52 -7.14
CA ASP A 8 -9.02 -15.14 -8.43
C ASP A 8 -9.09 -14.07 -9.54
N GLY A 9 -7.93 -13.69 -10.08
CA GLY A 9 -7.85 -12.79 -11.26
C GLY A 9 -7.37 -11.37 -10.98
N GLY A 10 -6.53 -11.17 -9.96
CA GLY A 10 -5.99 -9.85 -9.59
C GLY A 10 -6.80 -9.12 -8.53
N ILE A 11 -7.86 -9.73 -8.01
CA ILE A 11 -8.63 -9.23 -6.87
C ILE A 11 -7.87 -9.52 -5.59
N PRO A 12 -7.63 -8.53 -4.70
CA PRO A 12 -6.97 -8.78 -3.44
C PRO A 12 -7.68 -9.81 -2.56
N PRO A 13 -6.92 -10.58 -1.78
CA PRO A 13 -7.43 -11.49 -0.78
C PRO A 13 -8.48 -10.86 0.15
N ARG A 14 -9.44 -11.67 0.62
CA ARG A 14 -10.52 -11.20 1.49
C ARG A 14 -10.04 -10.82 2.90
N ASP A 15 -8.90 -11.36 3.32
CA ASP A 15 -8.23 -11.09 4.60
C ASP A 15 -7.52 -9.72 4.64
N ALA A 16 -7.59 -8.91 3.58
CA ALA A 16 -6.98 -7.57 3.54
C ALA A 16 -7.33 -6.74 4.79
N ALA A 17 -8.57 -6.83 5.29
CA ALA A 17 -8.99 -6.12 6.49
C ALA A 17 -8.30 -6.63 7.77
N GLU A 18 -8.04 -7.93 7.88
CA GLU A 18 -7.32 -8.55 9.00
C GLU A 18 -5.85 -8.11 9.00
N ARG A 19 -5.30 -7.84 7.82
CA ARG A 19 -3.95 -7.28 7.61
C ARG A 19 -3.88 -5.75 7.75
N GLY A 20 -4.95 -5.09 8.18
CA GLY A 20 -5.00 -3.62 8.29
C GLY A 20 -5.13 -2.87 6.97
N LEU A 21 -5.33 -3.58 5.86
CA LEU A 21 -5.42 -3.03 4.51
C LEU A 21 -6.86 -2.85 4.04
N LYS A 22 -7.04 -2.01 3.02
CA LYS A 22 -8.31 -1.80 2.33
C LYS A 22 -8.18 -2.25 0.88
N ARG A 23 -9.16 -3.03 0.42
CA ARG A 23 -9.30 -3.36 -1.00
C ARG A 23 -9.74 -2.11 -1.75
N VAL A 24 -9.05 -1.79 -2.83
CA VAL A 24 -9.33 -0.65 -3.70
C VAL A 24 -9.46 -1.12 -5.14
N MET A 25 -10.18 -0.35 -5.94
CA MET A 25 -10.18 -0.43 -7.40
C MET A 25 -9.68 0.91 -7.93
N THR A 26 -8.65 0.87 -8.75
CA THR A 26 -8.12 2.07 -9.40
C THR A 26 -9.09 2.57 -10.47
N LEU A 27 -8.94 3.82 -10.91
CA LEU A 27 -9.73 4.37 -12.02
C LEU A 27 -9.57 3.57 -13.33
N GLY A 28 -8.42 2.91 -13.51
CA GLY A 28 -8.15 2.02 -14.64
C GLY A 28 -8.72 0.60 -14.48
N GLY A 29 -9.53 0.33 -13.45
CA GLY A 29 -10.16 -0.98 -13.22
C GLY A 29 -9.25 -2.04 -12.58
N ALA A 30 -7.99 -1.72 -12.26
CA ALA A 30 -7.10 -2.65 -11.56
C ALA A 30 -7.41 -2.66 -10.06
N TYR A 31 -7.52 -3.85 -9.47
CA TYR A 31 -7.69 -4.02 -8.03
C TYR A 31 -6.35 -4.03 -7.29
N GLY A 32 -6.36 -3.65 -6.02
CA GLY A 32 -5.17 -3.64 -5.16
C GLY A 32 -5.51 -3.38 -3.69
N THR A 33 -4.49 -3.32 -2.84
CA THR A 33 -4.63 -2.93 -1.42
C THR A 33 -3.99 -1.58 -1.13
N ARG A 34 -4.51 -0.90 -0.10
CA ARG A 34 -3.95 0.33 0.46
C ARG A 34 -4.16 0.37 1.97
N ASN A 35 -3.19 0.93 2.69
CA ASN A 35 -3.30 1.31 4.10
C ASN A 35 -4.33 2.43 4.36
N HIS A 36 -4.34 3.47 3.51
CA HIS A 36 -5.27 4.61 3.61
C HIS A 36 -5.96 4.94 2.28
N THR A 37 -7.27 5.16 2.32
CA THR A 37 -8.03 5.78 1.22
C THR A 37 -8.20 7.28 1.46
N VAL A 38 -8.54 8.04 0.42
CA VAL A 38 -8.88 9.47 0.54
C VAL A 38 -9.96 9.72 1.60
N LYS A 39 -10.96 8.82 1.70
CA LYS A 39 -11.99 8.89 2.74
C LYS A 39 -11.35 8.75 4.14
N ASN A 40 -10.48 7.77 4.34
CA ASN A 40 -9.81 7.57 5.63
C ASN A 40 -8.97 8.78 6.04
N LEU A 41 -8.22 9.37 5.10
CA LEU A 41 -7.43 10.57 5.37
C LEU A 41 -8.32 11.74 5.82
N ARG A 42 -9.50 11.91 5.19
CA ARG A 42 -10.50 12.90 5.62
C ARG A 42 -11.05 12.59 7.01
N ASP A 43 -11.35 11.32 7.29
CA ASP A 43 -11.91 10.88 8.57
C ASP A 43 -10.92 11.03 9.73
N HIS A 44 -9.60 10.96 9.45
CA HIS A 44 -8.53 11.16 10.43
C HIS A 44 -8.14 12.62 10.65
N LYS A 45 -8.52 13.52 9.73
CA LYS A 45 -8.16 14.94 9.80
C LYS A 45 -8.62 15.56 11.13
N GLY A 46 -7.67 16.11 11.89
CA GLY A 46 -7.92 16.73 13.20
C GLY A 46 -8.09 15.75 14.37
N LYS A 47 -7.98 14.43 14.15
CA LYS A 47 -8.09 13.41 15.20
C LYS A 47 -6.75 12.78 15.60
N ARG A 48 -5.84 12.63 14.63
CA ARG A 48 -4.48 12.14 14.89
C ARG A 48 -3.48 12.72 13.90
N VAL A 49 -2.22 12.71 14.27
CA VAL A 49 -1.10 13.01 13.36
C VAL A 49 -0.74 11.72 12.63
N LEU A 50 -0.54 11.80 11.31
CA LEU A 50 0.01 10.72 10.49
C LEU A 50 1.48 11.01 10.20
N VAL A 51 2.31 9.97 10.19
CA VAL A 51 3.73 10.04 9.91
C VAL A 51 3.99 9.60 8.47
N GLU A 52 4.83 10.36 7.77
CA GLU A 52 5.27 10.05 6.42
C GLU A 52 6.80 9.93 6.39
N THR A 53 7.31 8.94 5.65
CA THR A 53 8.75 8.82 5.37
C THR A 53 9.00 8.59 3.87
N LEU A 54 10.27 8.73 3.45
CA LEU A 54 10.71 8.54 2.07
C LEU A 54 11.83 7.49 2.05
N PRO A 55 11.50 6.19 1.95
CA PRO A 55 12.51 5.15 1.75
C PRO A 55 13.19 5.28 0.39
N PHE A 56 14.49 4.97 0.36
CA PHE A 56 15.33 4.91 -0.83
C PHE A 56 15.65 3.48 -1.26
N SER A 57 15.35 2.49 -0.42
CA SER A 57 15.53 1.07 -0.72
C SER A 57 14.35 0.20 -0.26
N PRO A 58 14.19 -1.02 -0.80
CA PRO A 58 13.18 -1.97 -0.32
C PRO A 58 13.31 -2.32 1.17
N GLU A 59 14.54 -2.39 1.68
CA GLU A 59 14.83 -2.72 3.09
C GLU A 59 14.34 -1.60 4.02
N GLU A 60 14.57 -0.34 3.66
CA GLU A 60 14.04 0.80 4.42
C GLU A 60 12.51 0.84 4.41
N ALA A 61 11.89 0.47 3.29
CA ALA A 61 10.45 0.42 3.17
C ALA A 61 9.85 -0.69 4.06
N ALA A 62 10.44 -1.89 4.04
CA ALA A 62 10.03 -2.98 4.92
C ALA A 62 10.17 -2.60 6.41
N ALA A 63 11.27 -1.93 6.77
CA ALA A 63 11.48 -1.45 8.13
C ALA A 63 10.44 -0.37 8.54
N ALA A 64 10.08 0.52 7.61
CA ALA A 64 9.04 1.52 7.85
C ALA A 64 7.65 0.89 8.04
N GLU A 65 7.31 -0.16 7.29
CA GLU A 65 6.09 -0.94 7.48
C GLU A 65 6.07 -1.63 8.85
N GLU A 66 7.16 -2.31 9.23
CA GLU A 66 7.30 -2.97 10.53
C GLU A 66 7.22 -1.97 11.70
N ALA A 67 7.76 -0.78 11.52
CA ALA A 67 7.67 0.31 12.50
C ALA A 67 6.28 0.98 12.56
N GLY A 68 5.35 0.60 11.68
CA GLY A 68 3.99 1.14 11.65
C GLY A 68 3.91 2.58 11.13
N ILE A 69 4.78 2.97 10.20
CA ILE A 69 4.71 4.28 9.54
C ILE A 69 3.45 4.38 8.67
N ASP A 70 2.67 5.45 8.83
CA ASP A 70 1.35 5.57 8.21
C ASP A 70 1.39 5.67 6.69
N THR A 71 2.40 6.34 6.14
CA THR A 71 2.52 6.57 4.70
C THR A 71 3.97 6.62 4.25
N MET A 72 4.24 6.16 3.02
CA MET A 72 5.54 6.26 2.39
C MET A 72 5.44 6.98 1.06
N LYS A 73 6.35 7.91 0.81
CA LYS A 73 6.62 8.41 -0.54
C LYS A 73 7.64 7.51 -1.20
N VAL A 74 7.59 7.46 -2.53
CA VAL A 74 8.66 6.88 -3.31
C VAL A 74 8.99 7.80 -4.46
N ARG A 75 10.28 8.02 -4.68
CA ARG A 75 10.73 8.74 -5.87
C ARG A 75 10.51 7.83 -7.08
N PHE A 76 9.82 8.36 -8.09
CA PHE A 76 9.64 7.67 -9.36
C PHE A 76 10.54 8.31 -10.41
N ASP A 77 11.39 7.50 -11.04
CA ASP A 77 12.15 7.88 -12.23
C ASP A 77 11.53 7.17 -13.44
N PRO A 78 11.02 7.89 -14.45
CA PRO A 78 10.47 7.26 -15.65
C PRO A 78 11.51 6.48 -16.47
N ASN A 79 12.79 6.83 -16.39
CA ASN A 79 13.88 6.11 -17.07
C ASN A 79 14.29 4.84 -16.32
N GLN A 80 14.04 4.79 -15.01
CA GLN A 80 14.32 3.66 -14.14
C GLN A 80 13.14 3.42 -13.18
N PRO A 81 12.02 2.84 -13.65
CA PRO A 81 10.82 2.67 -12.83
C PRO A 81 10.92 1.52 -11.82
N ALA A 82 11.85 0.57 -12.04
CA ALA A 82 11.96 -0.66 -11.26
C ALA A 82 12.23 -0.44 -9.75
N PRO A 83 13.14 0.47 -9.32
CA PRO A 83 13.37 0.74 -7.90
C PRO A 83 12.10 1.21 -7.17
N ALA A 84 11.32 2.10 -7.79
CA ALA A 84 10.07 2.59 -7.22
C ALA A 84 9.02 1.48 -7.09
N ALA A 85 9.01 0.50 -8.01
CA ALA A 85 8.15 -0.67 -7.91
C ALA A 85 8.58 -1.61 -6.78
N ALA A 86 9.89 -1.89 -6.66
CA ALA A 86 10.45 -2.74 -5.61
C ALA A 86 10.18 -2.19 -4.21
N ILE A 87 10.38 -0.88 -4.01
CA ILE A 87 10.08 -0.21 -2.74
C ILE A 87 8.59 -0.34 -2.37
N ARG A 88 7.68 -0.14 -3.33
CA ARG A 88 6.23 -0.28 -3.07
C ARG A 88 5.81 -1.72 -2.76
N GLN A 89 6.52 -2.72 -3.30
CA GLN A 89 6.23 -4.13 -3.03
C GLN A 89 6.71 -4.57 -1.65
N ALA A 90 7.78 -3.95 -1.14
CA ALA A 90 8.31 -4.24 0.20
C ALA A 90 7.40 -3.74 1.34
N ALA A 91 6.49 -2.81 1.06
CA ALA A 91 5.54 -2.26 2.03
C ALA A 91 4.15 -1.96 1.40
N PRO A 92 3.28 -3.00 1.29
CA PRO A 92 2.04 -2.98 0.51
C PRO A 92 0.79 -2.38 1.18
#